data_AF-A0A814F527-F1
#
_entry.id   AF-A0A814F527-F1
#
_cell.length_a   1.000
_cell.length_b   1.000
_cell.length_c   1.000
_cell.angle_alpha   90.00
_cell.angle_beta   90.00
_cell.angle_gamma   90.00
#
_symmetry.space_group_name_H-M   'P 1'
#
loop_
_entity.id
_entity.type
_entity.pdbx_description
1 polymer ?
#
loop_
_entity_poly.entity_id
_entity_poly.type
_entity_poly.pdbx_seq_one_letter_code
_entity_poly.pdbx_strand_id
1 'polypeptide(L)'
;MAYTQIVPLSNETTSSSNGTLNSLLSKSMLTTTNYSLSSFLLSFSSDLNCLPYTNSTVYDHLTGIQQRFIYPIYLEPNVAVVFHIKSQAQLKSVAKKLLFLKNKYPVPIEVYSLIGNYFRILGNVYQSIECFRCGLAIDPYASLILINLARIMYNLNHTNDTIYLIQQSIDNRLDHTATWLEHYVLGQAYEKLKQYSHACKHFQFTLSLKKHFQSALNYINRLNCTNNRNIKKIIQQQPYRENEKNRSFISLGFLLMLTCFLCFILFTFMLDNIITLTNDEHHQHQRFRRRFKRSLVVRSLKINAQR
;
A
#
# COMPACT_ATOMS: atom_id res chain seq x y z
N MET A 1 -0.15 -7.23 -25.78
CA MET A 1 -0.84 -7.50 -24.49
C MET A 1 -0.02 -7.02 -23.27
N ALA A 2 0.68 -5.88 -23.33
CA ALA A 2 1.60 -5.43 -22.26
C ALA A 2 1.32 -3.99 -21.78
N TYR A 3 0.06 -3.53 -21.83
CA TYR A 3 -0.35 -2.17 -21.42
C TYR A 3 -0.95 -2.09 -20.01
N THR A 4 -0.93 -3.17 -19.21
CA THR A 4 -1.80 -3.27 -18.02
C THR A 4 -1.12 -3.14 -16.66
N GLN A 5 0.12 -2.66 -16.57
CA GLN A 5 0.75 -2.41 -15.26
C GLN A 5 1.30 -0.99 -15.10
N ILE A 6 0.46 -0.02 -15.41
CA ILE A 6 0.60 1.31 -14.81
C ILE A 6 0.08 1.20 -13.36
N VAL A 7 0.99 0.87 -12.44
CA VAL A 7 0.69 0.90 -11.01
C VAL A 7 0.70 2.37 -10.56
N PRO A 8 -0.41 2.87 -9.99
CA PRO A 8 -0.46 4.23 -9.49
C PRO A 8 0.50 4.40 -8.32
N LEU A 9 1.42 5.36 -8.41
CA LEU A 9 2.14 5.84 -7.23
C LEU A 9 1.17 6.58 -6.30
N SER A 10 0.63 5.87 -5.33
CA SER A 10 0.10 6.46 -4.11
C SER A 10 0.98 6.08 -2.93
N ASN A 11 1.00 6.95 -1.92
CA ASN A 11 1.47 6.65 -0.58
C ASN A 11 0.60 5.55 0.04
N GLU A 12 0.75 4.31 -0.45
CA GLU A 12 0.27 3.14 0.25
C GLU A 12 1.25 2.84 1.37
N THR A 13 0.88 3.30 2.56
CA THR A 13 1.19 2.62 3.82
C THR A 13 0.53 1.23 3.80
N THR A 14 0.98 0.33 2.93
CA THR A 14 0.76 -1.13 3.06
C THR A 14 1.97 -1.68 3.81
N SER A 15 1.80 -1.70 5.13
CA SER A 15 2.84 -1.92 6.15
C SER A 15 3.31 -3.37 6.28
N SER A 16 3.55 -4.10 5.20
CA SER A 16 4.23 -5.41 5.31
C SER A 16 5.20 -5.76 4.19
N SER A 17 5.09 -5.18 2.98
CA SER A 17 6.03 -5.42 1.88
C SER A 17 6.74 -4.16 1.36
N ASN A 18 6.16 -2.97 1.52
CA ASN A 18 6.82 -1.69 1.20
C ASN A 18 7.90 -1.31 2.24
N GLY A 19 7.78 -1.85 3.45
CA GLY A 19 8.76 -1.65 4.52
C GLY A 19 10.12 -2.28 4.23
N THR A 20 10.19 -3.40 3.50
CA THR A 20 11.44 -4.09 3.19
C THR A 20 12.24 -3.40 2.08
N LEU A 21 11.63 -2.95 0.98
CA LEU A 21 12.39 -2.25 -0.06
C LEU A 21 12.82 -0.84 0.40
N ASN A 22 11.92 -0.10 1.07
CA ASN A 22 12.26 1.19 1.67
C ASN A 22 13.33 1.02 2.75
N SER A 23 13.28 -0.03 3.58
CA SER A 23 14.34 -0.29 4.56
C SER A 23 15.61 -0.89 3.95
N LEU A 24 15.57 -1.53 2.80
CA LEU A 24 16.76 -2.03 2.08
C LEU A 24 17.49 -0.88 1.40
N LEU A 25 16.76 -0.03 0.68
CA LEU A 25 17.28 1.20 0.09
C LEU A 25 17.68 2.18 1.21
N SER A 26 16.87 2.37 2.25
CA SER A 26 17.23 3.28 3.35
C SER A 26 18.29 2.73 4.30
N LYS A 27 18.36 1.43 4.66
CA LYS A 27 19.47 0.92 5.50
C LYS A 27 20.81 0.95 4.77
N SER A 28 20.82 0.67 3.47
CA SER A 28 22.05 0.81 2.67
C SER A 28 22.42 2.28 2.39
N MET A 29 21.44 3.18 2.36
CA MET A 29 21.65 4.62 2.07
C MET A 29 21.74 5.55 3.30
N LEU A 30 21.20 5.19 4.47
CA LEU A 30 21.25 5.98 5.72
C LEU A 30 22.54 5.74 6.52
N THR A 31 23.28 4.68 6.19
CA THR A 31 24.60 4.39 6.77
C THR A 31 25.74 4.99 5.94
N THR A 32 25.41 5.64 4.83
CA THR A 32 26.37 6.08 3.82
C THR A 32 26.36 7.60 3.70
N THR A 33 27.52 8.22 4.00
CA THR A 33 27.79 9.63 3.69
C THR A 33 27.56 9.89 2.19
N ASN A 34 27.33 11.15 1.75
CA ASN A 34 27.08 11.49 0.34
C ASN A 34 28.07 10.84 -0.66
N TYR A 35 29.31 10.58 -0.25
CA TYR A 35 30.31 9.84 -1.04
C TYR A 35 29.97 8.36 -1.29
N SER A 36 29.36 7.68 -0.33
CA SER A 36 29.03 6.25 -0.44
C SER A 36 27.66 5.99 -1.08
N LEU A 37 26.76 6.98 -1.07
CA LEU A 37 25.56 7.00 -1.91
C LEU A 37 25.93 7.09 -3.40
N SER A 38 26.89 7.95 -3.72
CA SER A 38 27.49 8.05 -5.06
C SER A 38 28.12 6.72 -5.48
N SER A 39 28.95 6.09 -4.62
CA SER A 39 29.55 4.78 -4.93
C SER A 39 28.53 3.65 -5.08
N PHE A 40 27.44 3.67 -4.31
CA PHE A 40 26.34 2.69 -4.44
C PHE A 40 25.61 2.86 -5.77
N LEU A 41 25.25 4.08 -6.14
CA LEU A 41 24.65 4.39 -7.44
C LEU A 41 25.60 4.01 -8.59
N LEU A 42 26.90 4.32 -8.47
CA LEU A 42 27.96 3.92 -9.41
C LEU A 42 28.08 2.39 -9.55
N SER A 43 27.95 1.64 -8.45
CA SER A 43 28.02 0.16 -8.46
C SER A 43 26.87 -0.53 -9.21
N PHE A 44 25.77 0.20 -9.47
CA PHE A 44 24.60 -0.29 -10.21
C PHE A 44 24.53 0.20 -11.65
N SER A 45 25.27 1.26 -12.00
CA SER A 45 24.99 2.11 -13.16
C SER A 45 26.14 2.27 -14.15
N SER A 46 27.26 1.56 -14.03
CA SER A 46 28.42 1.82 -14.90
C SER A 46 28.08 1.75 -16.40
N ASP A 47 27.11 0.90 -16.79
CA ASP A 47 26.83 0.64 -18.21
C ASP A 47 25.41 1.02 -18.65
N LEU A 48 24.40 0.96 -17.76
CA LEU A 48 23.02 1.26 -18.15
C LEU A 48 22.79 2.77 -18.21
N ASN A 49 22.50 3.28 -19.40
CA ASN A 49 22.11 4.67 -19.63
C ASN A 49 21.30 4.77 -20.93
N CYS A 50 20.85 5.98 -21.28
CA CYS A 50 20.12 6.26 -22.52
C CYS A 50 20.97 7.00 -23.56
N LEU A 51 22.30 6.90 -23.49
CA LEU A 51 23.18 7.54 -24.47
C LEU A 51 23.00 6.92 -25.88
N PRO A 52 23.31 7.68 -26.95
CA PRO A 52 23.52 9.14 -26.92
C PRO A 52 22.21 9.87 -26.58
N TYR A 53 22.30 10.96 -25.83
CA TYR A 53 21.13 11.77 -25.50
C TYR A 53 20.63 12.52 -26.72
N THR A 54 19.33 12.84 -26.73
CA THR A 54 18.77 13.72 -27.74
C THR A 54 19.22 15.16 -27.52
N ASN A 55 19.51 15.86 -28.62
CA ASN A 55 19.91 17.27 -28.59
C ASN A 55 18.76 18.16 -28.09
N SER A 56 17.53 17.89 -28.55
CA SER A 56 16.36 18.69 -28.20
C SER A 56 15.06 17.88 -28.23
N THR A 57 14.09 18.29 -27.41
CA THR A 57 12.70 17.85 -27.46
C THR A 57 11.76 19.05 -27.43
N VAL A 58 10.51 18.87 -27.88
CA VAL A 58 9.48 19.92 -27.82
C VAL A 58 9.16 20.38 -26.40
N TYR A 59 9.59 19.63 -25.38
CA TYR A 59 9.33 19.91 -23.96
C TYR A 59 10.49 20.62 -23.25
N ASP A 60 11.63 20.84 -23.90
CA ASP A 60 12.81 21.44 -23.26
C ASP A 60 12.61 22.93 -22.86
N HIS A 61 11.50 23.53 -23.25
CA HIS A 61 11.08 24.86 -22.79
C HIS A 61 10.53 24.85 -21.34
N LEU A 62 10.15 23.68 -20.81
CA LEU A 62 9.62 23.55 -19.45
C LEU A 62 10.72 23.79 -18.42
N THR A 63 10.44 24.65 -17.44
CA THR A 63 11.42 25.08 -16.44
C THR A 63 12.02 23.91 -15.68
N GLY A 64 11.21 22.91 -15.33
CA GLY A 64 11.68 21.74 -14.62
C GLY A 64 12.58 20.83 -15.47
N ILE A 65 12.36 20.77 -16.78
CA ILE A 65 13.25 20.03 -17.68
C ILE A 65 14.57 20.79 -17.89
N GLN A 66 14.54 22.12 -17.94
CA GLN A 66 15.75 22.95 -18.02
C GLN A 66 16.65 22.78 -16.79
N GLN A 67 16.04 22.63 -15.61
CA GLN A 67 16.73 22.46 -14.33
C GLN A 67 17.20 21.02 -14.05
N ARG A 68 17.06 20.09 -15.00
CA ARG A 68 17.39 18.67 -14.80
C ARG A 68 18.81 18.37 -14.30
N PHE A 69 19.77 19.26 -14.56
CA PHE A 69 21.17 19.11 -14.14
C PHE A 69 21.42 19.45 -12.66
N ILE A 70 20.50 20.17 -12.01
CA ILE A 70 20.69 20.69 -10.65
C ILE A 70 19.87 19.95 -9.59
N TYR A 71 19.01 19.01 -9.98
CA TYR A 71 18.17 18.30 -9.02
C TYR A 71 18.98 17.34 -8.13
N PRO A 72 18.65 17.27 -6.83
CA PRO A 72 19.24 16.30 -5.93
C PRO A 72 18.69 14.90 -6.22
N ILE A 73 19.27 13.91 -5.54
CA ILE A 73 18.74 12.55 -5.56
C ILE A 73 17.33 12.56 -4.94
N TYR A 74 16.36 12.03 -5.68
CA TYR A 74 14.96 11.96 -5.26
C TYR A 74 14.40 10.55 -5.48
N LEU A 75 14.36 9.74 -4.42
CA LEU A 75 13.95 8.34 -4.54
C LEU A 75 12.42 8.20 -4.68
N GLU A 76 11.99 7.42 -5.67
CA GLU A 76 10.61 6.99 -5.83
C GLU A 76 10.49 5.46 -5.73
N PRO A 77 10.67 4.88 -4.53
CA PRO A 77 10.71 3.43 -4.36
C PRO A 77 9.39 2.74 -4.73
N ASN A 78 8.27 3.45 -4.66
CA ASN A 78 6.96 2.92 -5.08
C ASN A 78 6.90 2.58 -6.60
N VAL A 79 7.81 3.14 -7.43
CA VAL A 79 7.95 2.77 -8.84
C VAL A 79 8.41 1.32 -9.01
N ALA A 80 9.06 0.73 -7.98
CA ALA A 80 9.59 -0.63 -8.03
C ALA A 80 8.54 -1.72 -8.32
N VAL A 81 7.27 -1.44 -8.06
CA VAL A 81 6.16 -2.34 -8.36
C VAL A 81 6.05 -2.60 -9.87
N VAL A 82 6.42 -1.63 -10.72
CA VAL A 82 6.45 -1.77 -12.20
C VAL A 82 7.34 -2.94 -12.65
N PHE A 83 8.37 -3.26 -11.86
CA PHE A 83 9.33 -4.32 -12.15
C PHE A 83 9.18 -5.54 -11.22
N HIS A 84 8.19 -5.52 -10.31
CA HIS A 84 8.03 -6.50 -9.25
C HIS A 84 9.30 -6.70 -8.39
N ILE A 85 10.06 -5.62 -8.16
CA ILE A 85 11.30 -5.67 -7.36
C ILE A 85 10.97 -5.73 -5.88
N LYS A 86 11.52 -6.74 -5.20
CA LYS A 86 11.42 -6.99 -3.76
C LYS A 86 12.79 -7.07 -3.08
N SER A 87 13.88 -7.19 -3.86
CA SER A 87 15.24 -7.35 -3.33
C SER A 87 16.30 -6.66 -4.19
N GLN A 88 17.47 -6.44 -3.59
CA GLN A 88 18.61 -5.81 -4.27
C GLN A 88 19.14 -6.63 -5.45
N ALA A 89 19.08 -7.96 -5.37
CA ALA A 89 19.48 -8.85 -6.46
C ALA A 89 18.57 -8.68 -7.68
N GLN A 90 17.26 -8.49 -7.46
CA GLN A 90 16.31 -8.23 -8.55
C GLN A 90 16.56 -6.88 -9.21
N LEU A 91 16.95 -5.86 -8.45
CA LEU A 91 17.32 -4.55 -9.01
C LEU A 91 18.52 -4.64 -9.98
N LYS A 92 19.54 -5.46 -9.66
CA LYS A 92 20.67 -5.74 -10.58
C LYS A 92 20.23 -6.51 -11.81
N SER A 93 19.37 -7.52 -11.63
CA SER A 93 18.84 -8.33 -12.74
C SER A 93 18.03 -7.49 -13.72
N VAL A 94 17.18 -6.59 -13.21
CA VAL A 94 16.41 -5.64 -14.02
C VAL A 94 17.35 -4.74 -14.83
N ALA A 95 18.40 -4.18 -14.22
CA ALA A 95 19.37 -3.35 -14.93
C ALA A 95 20.02 -4.08 -16.12
N LYS A 96 20.48 -5.31 -15.91
CA LYS A 96 21.06 -6.15 -16.98
C LYS A 96 20.07 -6.44 -18.10
N LYS A 97 18.81 -6.73 -17.77
CA LYS A 97 17.75 -6.97 -18.75
C LYS A 97 17.46 -5.71 -19.56
N LEU A 98 17.40 -4.55 -18.92
CA LEU A 98 17.19 -3.27 -19.60
C LEU A 98 18.36 -2.91 -20.52
N LEU A 99 19.60 -3.17 -20.09
CA LEU A 99 20.78 -2.98 -20.94
C LEU A 99 20.73 -3.87 -22.18
N PHE A 100 20.39 -5.15 -22.01
CA PHE A 100 20.20 -6.06 -23.14
C PHE A 100 19.13 -5.58 -24.12
N LEU A 101 18.00 -5.05 -23.62
CA LEU A 101 16.94 -4.49 -24.47
C LEU A 101 17.37 -3.20 -25.17
N LYS A 102 18.13 -2.33 -24.51
CA LYS A 102 18.67 -1.08 -25.06
C LYS A 102 19.68 -1.31 -26.18
N ASN A 103 20.38 -2.44 -26.16
CA ASN A 103 21.36 -2.81 -27.19
C ASN A 103 20.72 -3.50 -28.40
N LYS A 104 19.41 -3.80 -28.38
CA LYS A 104 18.71 -4.31 -29.56
C LYS A 104 18.33 -3.18 -30.51
N TYR A 105 18.45 -3.42 -31.81
CA TYR A 105 18.05 -2.46 -32.83
C TYR A 105 16.82 -2.95 -33.62
N PRO A 106 15.82 -2.08 -33.86
CA PRO A 106 15.65 -0.75 -33.25
C PRO A 106 15.31 -0.84 -31.76
N VAL A 107 15.67 0.17 -30.98
CA VAL A 107 15.30 0.25 -29.55
C VAL A 107 13.83 0.67 -29.44
N PRO A 108 12.95 -0.16 -28.86
CA PRO A 108 11.55 0.23 -28.66
C PRO A 108 11.41 1.44 -27.72
N ILE A 109 10.44 2.32 -27.98
CA ILE A 109 10.18 3.52 -27.18
C ILE A 109 9.92 3.16 -25.71
N GLU A 110 9.25 2.04 -25.47
CA GLU A 110 8.95 1.52 -24.14
C GLU A 110 10.20 1.23 -23.32
N VAL A 111 11.32 0.86 -23.97
CA VAL A 111 12.58 0.61 -23.27
C VAL A 111 13.09 1.89 -22.62
N TYR A 112 12.97 3.04 -23.27
CA TYR A 112 13.31 4.33 -22.67
C TYR A 112 12.41 4.65 -21.46
N SER A 113 11.12 4.35 -21.55
CA SER A 113 10.21 4.50 -20.40
C SER A 113 10.62 3.61 -19.22
N LEU A 114 11.05 2.38 -19.49
CA LEU A 114 11.48 1.45 -18.45
C LEU A 114 12.81 1.89 -17.81
N ILE A 115 13.80 2.31 -18.60
CA ILE A 115 15.08 2.80 -18.05
C ILE A 115 14.85 4.08 -17.24
N GLY A 116 14.01 4.99 -17.71
CA GLY A 116 13.65 6.19 -16.96
C GLY A 116 13.01 5.85 -15.60
N ASN A 117 12.10 4.88 -15.57
CA ASN A 117 11.48 4.39 -14.33
C ASN A 117 12.47 3.67 -13.40
N TYR A 118 13.44 2.94 -13.96
CA TYR A 118 14.53 2.35 -13.19
C TYR A 118 15.33 3.43 -12.46
N PHE A 119 15.66 4.53 -13.13
CA PHE A 119 16.37 5.65 -12.51
C PHE A 119 15.53 6.42 -11.48
N ARG A 120 14.19 6.45 -11.61
CA ARG A 120 13.30 7.00 -10.57
C ARG A 120 13.37 6.19 -9.26
N ILE A 121 13.49 4.87 -9.35
CA ILE A 121 13.67 4.01 -8.17
C ILE A 121 14.99 4.33 -7.47
N LEU A 122 16.07 4.51 -8.25
CA LEU A 122 17.39 4.87 -7.74
C LEU A 122 17.49 6.33 -7.28
N GLY A 123 16.55 7.17 -7.71
CA GLY A 123 16.52 8.60 -7.47
C GLY A 123 17.48 9.43 -8.31
N ASN A 124 18.06 8.86 -9.37
CA ASN A 124 18.86 9.63 -10.34
C ASN A 124 17.92 10.37 -11.30
N VAL A 125 17.51 11.57 -10.88
CA VAL A 125 16.55 12.41 -11.62
C VAL A 125 17.07 12.78 -13.01
N TYR A 126 18.36 13.13 -13.12
CA TYR A 126 18.98 13.51 -14.39
C TYR A 126 18.88 12.39 -15.43
N GLN A 127 19.38 11.19 -15.10
CA GLN A 127 19.32 10.03 -16.02
C GLN A 127 17.88 9.66 -16.37
N SER A 128 16.96 9.79 -15.40
CA SER A 128 15.55 9.52 -15.64
C SER A 128 14.94 10.47 -16.68
N ILE A 129 15.14 11.78 -16.51
CA ILE A 129 14.66 12.80 -17.45
C ILE A 129 15.29 12.60 -18.82
N GLU A 130 16.60 12.37 -18.90
CA GLU A 130 17.27 12.14 -20.20
C GLU A 130 16.74 10.91 -20.94
N CYS A 131 16.48 9.81 -20.23
CA CYS A 131 15.85 8.64 -20.83
C CYS A 131 14.46 8.94 -21.38
N PHE A 132 13.63 9.68 -20.63
CA PHE A 132 12.33 10.11 -21.12
C PHE A 132 12.44 11.07 -22.32
N ARG A 133 13.40 11.99 -22.32
CA ARG A 133 13.70 12.87 -23.46
C ARG A 133 14.05 12.06 -24.71
N CYS A 134 14.88 11.01 -24.60
CA CYS A 134 15.21 10.14 -25.73
C CYS A 134 13.97 9.43 -26.31
N GLY A 135 13.04 8.97 -25.47
CA GLY A 135 11.79 8.38 -25.96
C GLY A 135 10.86 9.41 -26.61
N LEU A 136 10.77 10.62 -26.04
CA LEU A 136 9.97 11.74 -26.60
C LEU A 136 10.56 12.31 -27.89
N ALA A 137 11.84 12.10 -28.15
CA ALA A 137 12.45 12.43 -29.44
C ALA A 137 12.00 11.47 -30.56
N ILE A 138 11.56 10.25 -30.22
CA ILE A 138 11.02 9.28 -31.18
C ILE A 138 9.51 9.51 -31.36
N ASP A 139 8.77 9.65 -30.26
CA ASP A 139 7.35 9.99 -30.25
C ASP A 139 7.08 11.10 -29.22
N PRO A 140 6.87 12.35 -29.66
CA PRO A 140 6.59 13.48 -28.78
C PRO A 140 5.32 13.31 -27.94
N TYR A 141 4.41 12.42 -28.33
CA TYR A 141 3.10 12.26 -27.70
C TYR A 141 2.96 10.92 -26.98
N ALA A 142 4.08 10.22 -26.73
CA ALA A 142 4.11 8.96 -25.99
C ALA A 142 3.55 9.13 -24.57
N SER A 143 2.26 8.84 -24.40
CA SER A 143 1.50 9.08 -23.17
C SER A 143 2.16 8.48 -21.93
N LEU A 144 2.69 7.25 -22.02
CA LEU A 144 3.37 6.59 -20.90
C LEU A 144 4.64 7.34 -20.46
N ILE A 145 5.35 7.97 -21.39
CA ILE A 145 6.54 8.76 -21.06
C ILE A 145 6.13 10.10 -20.47
N LEU A 146 5.15 10.78 -21.08
CA LEU A 146 4.64 12.06 -20.61
C LEU A 146 4.11 11.98 -19.17
N ILE A 147 3.36 10.94 -18.82
CA ILE A 147 2.84 10.77 -17.45
C ILE A 147 3.95 10.48 -16.43
N ASN A 148 4.99 9.73 -16.82
CA ASN A 148 6.13 9.46 -15.93
C ASN A 148 6.99 10.72 -15.73
N LEU A 149 7.22 11.50 -16.78
CA LEU A 149 7.92 12.78 -16.69
C LEU A 149 7.12 13.80 -15.88
N ALA A 150 5.80 13.89 -16.09
CA ALA A 150 4.91 14.72 -15.29
C ALA A 150 4.93 14.33 -13.81
N ARG A 151 5.01 13.03 -13.49
CA ARG A 151 5.15 12.58 -12.10
C ARG A 151 6.45 13.07 -11.46
N ILE A 152 7.57 13.07 -12.18
CA ILE A 152 8.83 13.68 -11.71
C ILE A 152 8.61 15.18 -11.45
N MET A 153 8.05 15.91 -12.42
CA MET A 153 7.80 17.35 -12.28
C MET A 153 6.90 17.65 -11.07
N TYR A 154 5.86 16.85 -10.86
CA TYR A 154 4.96 16.98 -9.72
C TYR A 154 5.70 16.82 -8.39
N ASN A 155 6.56 15.82 -8.29
CA ASN A 155 7.35 15.54 -7.08
C ASN A 155 8.36 16.65 -6.79
N LEU A 156 8.93 17.25 -7.84
CA LEU A 156 9.87 18.37 -7.78
C LEU A 156 9.18 19.74 -7.65
N ASN A 157 7.87 19.77 -7.44
CA ASN A 157 7.04 20.98 -7.31
C ASN A 157 6.93 21.86 -8.57
N HIS A 158 7.33 21.37 -9.74
CA HIS A 158 7.03 21.98 -11.04
C HIS A 158 5.59 21.67 -11.46
N THR A 159 4.64 22.24 -10.69
CA THR A 159 3.21 21.89 -10.80
C THR A 159 2.60 22.36 -12.12
N ASN A 160 3.04 23.49 -12.68
CA ASN A 160 2.58 23.96 -13.99
C ASN A 160 3.07 23.04 -15.12
N ASP A 161 4.34 22.67 -15.11
CA ASP A 161 4.93 21.72 -16.08
C ASP A 161 4.23 20.36 -16.01
N THR A 162 3.85 19.93 -14.80
CA THR A 162 3.04 18.72 -14.60
C THR A 162 1.72 18.80 -15.36
N ILE A 163 0.97 19.89 -15.18
CA ILE A 163 -0.33 20.08 -15.83
C ILE A 163 -0.16 20.07 -17.35
N TYR A 164 0.83 20.82 -17.86
CA TYR A 164 1.12 20.90 -19.29
C TYR A 164 1.43 19.52 -19.88
N LEU A 165 2.35 18.75 -19.28
CA LEU A 165 2.73 17.43 -19.77
C LEU A 165 1.56 16.44 -19.76
N ILE A 166 0.71 16.48 -18.73
CA ILE A 166 -0.48 15.61 -18.69
C ILE A 166 -1.53 16.01 -19.73
N GLN A 167 -1.74 17.31 -19.97
CA GLN A 167 -2.62 17.77 -21.04
C GLN A 167 -2.14 17.26 -22.40
N GLN A 168 -0.84 17.41 -22.70
CA GLN A 168 -0.26 16.85 -23.93
C GLN A 168 -0.43 15.33 -24.03
N SER A 169 -0.35 14.60 -22.91
CA SER A 169 -0.60 13.16 -22.87
C SER A 169 -2.06 12.79 -23.18
N ILE A 170 -3.03 13.58 -22.71
CA ILE A 170 -4.45 13.30 -22.93
C ILE A 170 -4.85 13.72 -24.35
N ASP A 171 -4.50 14.94 -24.77
CA ASP A 171 -5.00 15.56 -26.00
C ASP A 171 -4.56 14.81 -27.27
N ASN A 172 -3.42 14.10 -27.20
CA ASN A 172 -2.85 13.37 -28.33
C ASN A 172 -3.08 11.86 -28.27
N ARG A 173 -3.88 11.36 -27.31
CA ARG A 173 -4.25 9.94 -27.24
C ARG A 173 -5.41 9.62 -28.18
N LEU A 174 -5.26 8.54 -28.96
CA LEU A 174 -6.35 8.00 -29.79
C LEU A 174 -7.46 7.32 -28.97
N ASP A 175 -7.09 6.70 -27.85
CA ASP A 175 -8.02 6.01 -26.96
C ASP A 175 -8.00 6.64 -25.57
N HIS A 176 -9.14 7.18 -25.12
CA HIS A 176 -9.26 7.82 -23.81
C HIS A 176 -9.74 6.89 -22.69
N THR A 177 -10.07 5.62 -22.98
CA THR A 177 -10.66 4.70 -21.99
C THR A 177 -9.72 4.38 -20.82
N ALA A 178 -8.41 4.48 -21.02
CA ALA A 178 -7.38 4.23 -20.01
C ALA A 178 -6.63 5.50 -19.56
N THR A 179 -7.33 6.64 -19.41
CA THR A 179 -6.77 7.95 -18.98
C THR A 179 -6.96 8.28 -17.49
N TRP A 180 -7.37 7.28 -16.69
CA TRP A 180 -7.69 7.51 -15.28
C TRP A 180 -6.47 7.98 -14.47
N LEU A 181 -5.25 7.57 -14.84
CA LEU A 181 -4.06 8.00 -14.12
C LEU A 181 -3.71 9.46 -14.43
N GLU A 182 -3.84 9.88 -15.69
CA GLU A 182 -3.64 11.25 -16.16
C GLU A 182 -4.56 12.19 -15.37
N HIS A 183 -5.86 11.87 -15.30
CA HIS A 183 -6.81 12.63 -14.49
C HIS A 183 -6.49 12.59 -12.99
N TYR A 184 -5.99 11.48 -12.46
CA TYR A 184 -5.54 11.43 -11.08
C TYR A 184 -4.39 12.40 -10.82
N VAL A 185 -3.38 12.44 -11.71
CA VAL A 185 -2.23 13.35 -11.59
C VAL A 185 -2.67 14.81 -11.73
N LEU A 186 -3.58 15.14 -12.66
CA LEU A 186 -4.17 16.49 -12.75
C LEU A 186 -4.89 16.86 -11.45
N GLY A 187 -5.68 15.96 -10.87
CA GLY A 187 -6.35 16.18 -9.60
C GLY A 187 -5.35 16.55 -8.49
N GLN A 188 -4.23 15.83 -8.41
CA GLN A 188 -3.16 16.12 -7.45
C GLN A 188 -2.48 17.46 -7.73
N ALA A 189 -2.20 17.80 -8.99
CA ALA A 189 -1.58 19.06 -9.37
C ALA A 189 -2.48 20.27 -9.04
N TYR A 190 -3.77 20.21 -9.38
CA TYR A 190 -4.72 21.26 -9.03
C TYR A 190 -4.92 21.40 -7.52
N GLU A 191 -4.83 20.30 -6.77
CA GLU A 191 -4.85 20.35 -5.31
C GLU A 191 -3.64 21.08 -4.73
N LYS A 192 -2.43 20.84 -5.25
CA LYS A 192 -1.23 21.63 -4.89
C LYS A 192 -1.39 23.12 -5.19
N LEU A 193 -2.07 23.47 -6.27
CA LEU A 193 -2.40 24.86 -6.63
C LEU A 193 -3.59 25.43 -5.83
N LYS A 194 -4.15 24.67 -4.88
CA LYS A 194 -5.35 25.03 -4.09
C LYS A 194 -6.60 25.28 -4.94
N GLN A 195 -6.62 24.80 -6.19
CA GLN A 195 -7.76 24.88 -7.09
C GLN A 195 -8.68 23.67 -6.88
N TYR A 196 -9.31 23.60 -5.70
CA TYR A 196 -10.03 22.40 -5.25
C TYR A 196 -11.21 22.00 -6.15
N SER A 197 -11.87 22.97 -6.80
CA SER A 197 -12.96 22.68 -7.75
C SER A 197 -12.48 21.87 -8.96
N HIS A 198 -11.33 22.23 -9.54
CA HIS A 198 -10.69 21.48 -10.62
C HIS A 198 -10.17 20.13 -10.12
N ALA A 199 -9.54 20.10 -8.95
CA ALA A 199 -9.07 18.86 -8.34
C ALA A 199 -10.21 17.85 -8.15
N CYS A 200 -11.34 18.28 -7.57
CA CYS A 200 -12.52 17.46 -7.39
C CYS A 200 -13.03 16.88 -8.71
N LYS A 201 -13.17 17.69 -9.77
CA LYS A 201 -13.62 17.22 -11.09
C LYS A 201 -12.74 16.09 -11.61
N HIS A 202 -11.41 16.24 -11.53
CA HIS A 202 -10.47 15.24 -12.02
C HIS A 202 -10.42 13.97 -11.18
N PHE A 203 -10.52 14.06 -9.85
CA PHE A 203 -10.64 12.88 -9.00
C PHE A 203 -11.96 12.14 -9.22
N GLN A 204 -13.07 12.85 -9.45
CA GLN A 204 -14.35 12.22 -9.80
C GLN A 204 -14.25 11.49 -11.14
N PHE A 205 -13.61 12.10 -12.13
CA PHE A 205 -13.37 11.47 -13.43
C PHE A 205 -12.48 10.22 -13.33
N THR A 206 -11.46 10.29 -12.47
CA THR A 206 -10.63 9.13 -12.13
C THR A 206 -11.48 7.96 -11.63
N LEU A 207 -12.43 8.23 -10.71
CA LEU A 207 -13.32 7.20 -10.16
C LEU A 207 -14.40 6.73 -11.15
N SER A 208 -14.83 7.57 -12.10
CA SER A 208 -15.74 7.09 -13.16
C SER A 208 -15.08 6.07 -14.07
N LEU A 209 -13.78 6.24 -14.36
CA LEU A 209 -12.99 5.29 -15.14
C LEU A 209 -12.51 4.10 -14.30
N LYS A 210 -12.08 4.33 -13.06
CA LYS A 210 -11.56 3.32 -12.13
C LYS A 210 -12.25 3.40 -10.78
N LYS A 211 -13.43 2.78 -10.69
CA LYS A 211 -14.38 2.85 -9.55
C LYS A 211 -13.76 2.55 -8.18
N HIS A 212 -12.83 1.60 -8.11
CA HIS A 212 -12.24 1.14 -6.84
C HIS A 212 -10.82 1.67 -6.58
N PHE A 213 -10.51 2.87 -7.08
CA PHE A 213 -9.21 3.49 -6.84
C PHE A 213 -9.17 4.25 -5.51
N GLN A 214 -8.66 3.58 -4.48
CA GLN A 214 -8.66 4.09 -3.09
C GLN A 214 -8.00 5.47 -2.96
N SER A 215 -6.93 5.73 -3.70
CA SER A 215 -6.17 6.96 -3.58
C SER A 215 -7.00 8.17 -4.03
N ALA A 216 -7.71 8.07 -5.16
CA ALA A 216 -8.64 9.12 -5.59
C ALA A 216 -9.82 9.27 -4.61
N LEU A 217 -10.32 8.18 -4.05
CA LEU A 217 -11.39 8.22 -3.04
C LEU A 217 -10.96 8.99 -1.79
N ASN A 218 -9.73 8.78 -1.32
CA ASN A 218 -9.17 9.51 -0.17
C ASN A 218 -9.14 11.03 -0.45
N TYR A 219 -8.77 11.45 -1.66
CA TYR A 219 -8.82 12.86 -2.05
C TYR A 219 -10.26 13.40 -2.11
N ILE A 220 -11.20 12.65 -2.68
CA ILE A 220 -12.63 13.03 -2.74
C ILE A 220 -13.19 13.27 -1.34
N ASN A 221 -12.90 12.37 -0.39
CA ASN A 221 -13.35 12.49 0.99
C ASN A 221 -12.68 13.67 1.70
N ARG A 222 -11.35 13.79 1.58
CA ARG A 222 -10.59 14.87 2.23
C ARG A 222 -10.98 16.27 1.74
N LEU A 223 -11.27 16.40 0.44
CA LEU A 223 -11.67 17.66 -0.19
C LEU A 223 -13.20 17.88 -0.18
N ASN A 224 -13.98 16.98 0.44
CA ASN A 224 -15.45 17.03 0.48
C ASN A 224 -16.12 17.15 -0.92
N CYS A 225 -15.60 16.45 -1.93
CA CYS A 225 -16.07 16.52 -3.31
C CYS A 225 -17.38 15.73 -3.56
N THR A 226 -18.37 15.81 -2.65
CA THR A 226 -19.52 14.87 -2.58
C THR A 226 -20.75 15.28 -3.40
N ASN A 227 -20.68 16.35 -4.20
CA ASN A 227 -21.86 16.88 -4.91
C ASN A 227 -22.36 16.00 -6.08
N ASN A 228 -21.61 14.98 -6.50
CA ASN A 228 -21.98 14.12 -7.62
C ASN A 228 -22.70 12.83 -7.14
N ARG A 229 -23.98 12.65 -7.54
CA ARG A 229 -24.81 11.48 -7.15
C ARG A 229 -24.16 10.14 -7.53
N ASN A 230 -23.48 10.06 -8.68
CA ASN A 230 -22.81 8.83 -9.12
C ASN A 230 -21.62 8.51 -8.23
N ILE A 231 -20.88 9.53 -7.78
CA ILE A 231 -19.77 9.37 -6.85
C ILE A 231 -20.26 8.94 -5.47
N LYS A 232 -21.39 9.49 -4.98
CA LYS A 232 -22.04 9.00 -3.75
C LYS A 232 -22.35 7.51 -3.83
N LYS A 233 -22.87 7.02 -4.96
CA LYS A 233 -23.11 5.58 -5.17
C LYS A 233 -21.81 4.78 -5.16
N ILE A 234 -20.76 5.27 -5.82
CA ILE A 234 -19.44 4.61 -5.81
C ILE A 234 -18.89 4.53 -4.38
N ILE A 235 -19.01 5.60 -3.59
CA ILE A 235 -18.60 5.64 -2.18
C ILE A 235 -19.41 4.62 -1.36
N GLN A 236 -20.73 4.56 -1.55
CA GLN A 236 -21.63 3.65 -0.84
C GLN A 236 -21.43 2.17 -1.21
N GLN A 237 -21.04 1.89 -2.45
CA GLN A 237 -20.81 0.54 -2.97
C GLN A 237 -19.40 0.01 -2.72
N GLN A 238 -18.51 0.80 -2.11
CA GLN A 238 -17.18 0.32 -1.74
C GLN A 238 -17.34 -0.79 -0.69
N PRO A 239 -16.74 -1.98 -0.89
CA PRO A 239 -16.55 -2.89 0.22
C PRO A 239 -15.69 -2.14 1.23
N TYR A 240 -16.25 -1.88 2.40
CA TYR A 240 -15.56 -1.24 3.51
C TYR A 240 -14.28 -2.04 3.79
N ARG A 241 -13.14 -1.53 3.28
CA ARG A 241 -11.84 -2.16 3.48
C ARG A 241 -11.39 -1.75 4.87
N GLU A 242 -11.96 -2.41 5.86
CA GLU A 242 -11.45 -2.38 7.21
C GLU A 242 -9.98 -2.80 7.15
N ASN A 243 -9.09 -2.00 7.76
CA ASN A 243 -7.66 -2.30 7.82
C ASN A 243 -7.49 -3.77 8.21
N GLU A 244 -6.62 -4.54 7.54
CA GLU A 244 -6.40 -5.96 7.87
C GLU A 244 -6.12 -6.18 9.37
N LYS A 245 -5.53 -5.17 10.01
CA LYS A 245 -5.32 -5.07 11.45
C LYS A 245 -6.63 -5.14 12.26
N ASN A 246 -7.67 -4.42 11.85
CA ASN A 246 -9.00 -4.49 12.49
C ASN A 246 -9.66 -5.85 12.30
N ARG A 247 -9.48 -6.49 11.14
CA ARG A 247 -10.03 -7.84 10.89
C ARG A 247 -9.45 -8.86 11.87
N SER A 248 -8.14 -8.79 12.13
CA SER A 248 -7.49 -9.63 13.15
C SER A 248 -7.95 -9.31 14.58
N PHE A 249 -8.20 -8.04 14.90
CA PHE A 249 -8.66 -7.63 16.24
C PHE A 249 -10.11 -8.06 16.50
N ILE A 250 -11.00 -7.91 15.51
CA ILE A 250 -12.40 -8.33 15.62
C ILE A 250 -12.47 -9.85 15.73
N SER A 251 -11.74 -10.60 14.90
CA SER A 251 -11.75 -12.07 14.99
C SER A 251 -11.18 -12.59 16.31
N LEU A 252 -10.14 -11.95 16.85
CA LEU A 252 -9.54 -12.33 18.12
C LEU A 252 -10.48 -12.01 19.30
N GLY A 253 -11.17 -10.87 19.24
CA GLY A 253 -12.18 -10.48 20.23
C GLY A 253 -13.36 -11.46 20.30
N PHE A 254 -13.88 -11.89 19.15
CA PHE A 254 -14.95 -12.90 19.10
C PHE A 254 -14.51 -14.25 19.67
N LEU A 255 -13.29 -14.70 19.37
CA LEU A 255 -12.75 -15.95 19.89
C LEU A 255 -12.59 -15.89 21.42
N LEU A 256 -12.05 -14.79 21.95
CA LEU A 256 -11.91 -14.58 23.40
C LEU A 256 -13.26 -14.59 24.10
N MET A 257 -14.27 -13.92 23.55
CA MET A 257 -15.63 -13.90 24.12
C MET A 257 -16.25 -15.30 24.17
N LEU A 258 -16.11 -16.09 23.10
CA LEU A 258 -16.57 -17.49 23.07
C LEU A 258 -15.86 -18.36 24.11
N THR A 259 -14.54 -18.20 24.26
CA THR A 259 -13.79 -18.96 25.27
C THR A 259 -14.20 -18.59 26.70
N CYS A 260 -14.40 -17.31 27.00
CA CYS A 260 -14.88 -16.88 28.32
C CYS A 260 -16.29 -17.41 28.62
N PHE A 261 -17.18 -17.44 27.63
CA PHE A 261 -18.53 -17.97 27.79
C PHE A 261 -18.53 -19.48 28.09
N LEU A 262 -17.72 -20.25 27.36
CA LEU A 262 -17.56 -21.69 27.63
C LEU A 262 -16.94 -21.94 29.01
N CYS A 263 -15.92 -21.18 29.41
CA CYS A 263 -15.35 -21.26 30.75
C CYS A 263 -16.37 -20.94 31.85
N PHE A 264 -17.24 -19.95 31.63
CA PHE A 264 -18.30 -19.60 32.57
C PHE A 264 -19.31 -20.76 32.72
N ILE A 265 -19.75 -21.38 31.61
CA ILE A 265 -20.64 -22.54 31.64
C ILE A 265 -19.99 -23.72 32.38
N LEU A 266 -18.72 -24.00 32.09
CA LEU A 266 -17.98 -25.06 32.78
C LEU A 266 -17.83 -24.76 34.27
N PHE A 267 -17.59 -23.51 34.65
CA PHE A 267 -17.51 -23.09 36.04
C PHE A 267 -18.85 -23.26 36.76
N THR A 268 -19.97 -22.87 36.15
CA THR A 268 -21.30 -23.09 36.73
C THR A 268 -21.60 -24.59 36.89
N PHE A 269 -21.24 -25.41 35.89
CA PHE A 269 -21.44 -26.85 35.96
C PHE A 269 -20.58 -27.51 37.06
N MET A 270 -19.34 -27.05 37.23
CA MET A 270 -18.46 -27.53 38.29
C MET A 270 -18.96 -27.09 39.68
N LEU A 271 -19.48 -25.87 39.81
CA LEU A 271 -20.11 -25.42 41.06
C LEU A 271 -21.33 -26.27 41.41
N ASP A 272 -22.20 -26.57 40.44
CA ASP A 272 -23.38 -27.43 40.67
C ASP A 272 -22.95 -28.85 41.10
N ASN A 273 -21.90 -29.41 40.50
CA ASN A 273 -21.35 -30.71 40.89
C ASN A 273 -20.73 -30.69 42.30
N ILE A 274 -20.06 -29.60 42.70
CA ILE A 274 -19.51 -29.45 44.05
C ILE A 274 -20.64 -29.27 45.08
N ILE A 275 -21.67 -28.51 44.76
CA ILE A 275 -22.83 -28.31 45.63
C ILE A 275 -23.60 -29.63 45.82
N THR A 276 -23.74 -30.44 44.77
CA THR A 276 -24.38 -31.76 44.88
C THR A 276 -23.54 -32.73 45.71
N LEU A 277 -22.21 -32.78 45.51
CA LEU A 277 -21.32 -33.61 46.34
C LEU A 277 -21.36 -33.22 47.83
N THR A 278 -21.27 -31.92 48.13
CA THR A 278 -21.30 -31.42 49.51
C THR A 278 -22.64 -31.68 50.19
N ASN A 279 -23.75 -31.55 49.45
CA ASN A 279 -25.08 -31.90 49.95
C ASN A 279 -25.21 -33.41 50.24
N ASP A 280 -24.67 -34.27 49.38
CA ASP A 280 -24.69 -35.73 49.58
C ASP A 280 -23.85 -36.16 50.79
N GLU A 281 -22.64 -35.59 50.95
CA GLU A 281 -21.82 -35.83 52.15
C GLU A 281 -22.54 -35.38 53.43
N HIS A 282 -23.19 -34.21 53.39
CA HIS A 282 -23.96 -33.73 54.53
C HIS A 282 -25.15 -34.65 54.85
N HIS A 283 -25.82 -35.17 53.82
CA HIS A 283 -26.94 -36.10 53.98
C HIS A 283 -26.49 -37.45 54.55
N GLN A 284 -25.32 -37.97 54.15
CA GLN A 284 -24.71 -39.16 54.73
C GLN A 284 -24.32 -38.94 56.19
N HIS A 285 -23.71 -37.81 56.51
CA HIS A 285 -23.28 -37.49 57.87
C HIS A 285 -24.48 -37.35 58.83
N GLN A 286 -25.60 -36.78 58.36
CA GLN A 286 -26.86 -36.74 59.11
C GLN A 286 -27.48 -38.14 59.28
N ARG A 287 -27.48 -38.98 58.24
CA ARG A 287 -27.95 -40.37 58.34
C ARG A 287 -27.10 -41.18 59.33
N PHE A 288 -25.78 -41.00 59.33
CA PHE A 288 -24.88 -41.62 60.28
C PHE A 288 -25.16 -41.15 61.72
N ARG A 289 -25.32 -39.84 61.96
CA ARG A 289 -25.72 -39.32 63.29
C ARG A 289 -27.06 -39.89 63.76
N ARG A 290 -28.05 -40.03 62.87
CA ARG A 290 -29.36 -40.62 63.21
C ARG A 290 -29.22 -42.11 63.57
N ARG A 291 -28.42 -42.88 62.82
CA ARG A 291 -28.13 -44.30 63.11
C ARG A 291 -27.37 -44.44 64.43
N PHE A 292 -26.35 -43.62 64.67
CA PHE A 292 -25.58 -43.60 65.91
C PHE A 292 -26.45 -43.26 67.13
N LYS A 293 -27.32 -42.25 67.04
CA LYS A 293 -28.29 -41.94 68.10
C LYS A 293 -29.24 -43.10 68.37
N ARG A 294 -29.76 -43.77 67.33
CA ARG A 294 -30.61 -44.97 67.49
C ARG A 294 -29.87 -46.11 68.17
N SER A 295 -28.60 -46.37 67.84
CA SER A 295 -27.80 -47.41 68.49
C SER A 295 -27.52 -47.12 69.98
N LEU A 296 -27.34 -45.85 70.35
CA LEU A 296 -27.17 -45.46 71.75
C LEU A 296 -28.46 -45.66 72.56
N VAL A 297 -29.62 -45.33 72.00
CA VAL A 297 -30.93 -45.56 72.63
C VAL A 297 -31.21 -47.06 72.82
N VAL A 298 -30.86 -47.90 71.85
CA VAL A 298 -31.02 -49.36 71.99
C VAL A 298 -30.10 -49.93 73.07
N ARG A 299 -28.87 -49.41 73.21
CA ARG A 299 -27.97 -49.79 74.32
C ARG A 299 -28.49 -49.33 75.68
N SER A 300 -29.06 -48.13 75.81
CA SER A 300 -29.64 -47.67 77.08
C SER A 300 -30.88 -48.47 77.49
N LEU A 301 -31.71 -48.88 76.53
CA LEU A 301 -32.87 -49.74 76.78
C LEU A 301 -32.45 -51.16 77.21
N LYS A 302 -31.38 -51.71 76.63
CA LYS A 302 -30.83 -53.01 77.06
C LYS A 302 -30.25 -52.98 78.48
N ILE A 303 -29.65 -51.87 78.89
CA ILE A 303 -29.09 -51.72 80.25
C ILE A 303 -30.20 -51.55 81.30
N ASN A 304 -31.30 -50.86 80.96
CA ASN A 304 -32.44 -50.70 81.86
C ASN A 304 -33.39 -51.92 81.92
N ALA A 305 -33.29 -52.86 80.98
CA ALA A 305 -34.05 -54.12 81.02
C ALA A 305 -33.32 -55.24 81.82
N GLN A 306 -32.13 -54.95 82.38
CA GLN A 306 -31.34 -55.86 83.20
C GLN A 306 -31.17 -55.37 84.66
N ARG A 307 -32.01 -54.42 85.10
CA ARG A 307 -32.21 -54.03 86.51
C ARG A 307 -33.68 -54.18 86.84
#